data_AF-A0A089LLV7-F1
#
_entry.id   AF-A0A089LLV7-F1
#
_cell.length_a   1.000
_cell.length_b   1.000
_cell.length_c   1.000
_cell.angle_alpha   90.00
_cell.angle_beta   90.00
_cell.angle_gamma   90.00
#
_symmetry.space_group_name_H-M   'P 1'
#
loop_
_entity.id
_entity.type
_entity.pdbx_description
1 polymer ?
#
loop_
_entity_poly.entity_id
_entity_poly.type
_entity_poly.pdbx_seq_one_letter_code
_entity_poly.pdbx_strand_id
1 'polypeptide(L)'
;MDLFFAIKYLFSDAQGDSDFKIVDDGPTPVLRPGAEEKGRVRYEIKPPEAEEAPVEGVHFRYGIDYNLLTEGEDYDLVDKGPYIAMWNLEAPQPTEAELEEAWQAYQEAEANKPPDPPSEIEQLRMDNAGLLLELAQVQARQDQADADNAALLLMLAEGGVV
;
A
#
# COMPACT_ATOMS: atom_id res chain seq x y z
N MET A 1 -7.99 2.71 8.98
CA MET A 1 -7.76 1.29 8.67
C MET A 1 -7.96 1.12 7.17
N ASP A 2 -7.12 0.33 6.50
CA ASP A 2 -7.33 0.02 5.08
C ASP A 2 -8.16 -1.28 4.96
N LEU A 3 -9.44 -1.11 4.61
CA LEU A 3 -10.38 -2.23 4.45
C LEU A 3 -9.96 -3.18 3.32
N PHE A 4 -9.29 -2.68 2.28
CA PHE A 4 -8.88 -3.51 1.16
C PHE A 4 -7.83 -4.53 1.60
N PHE A 5 -6.79 -4.06 2.28
CA PHE A 5 -5.75 -4.95 2.78
C PHE A 5 -6.25 -5.86 3.91
N ALA A 6 -7.12 -5.38 4.79
CA ALA A 6 -7.72 -6.24 5.83
C ALA A 6 -8.53 -7.40 5.22
N ILE A 7 -9.38 -7.11 4.22
CA ILE A 7 -10.17 -8.14 3.52
C ILE A 7 -9.24 -9.07 2.74
N LYS A 8 -8.22 -8.55 2.05
CA LYS A 8 -7.25 -9.38 1.32
C LYS A 8 -6.37 -10.23 2.23
N TYR A 9 -6.15 -9.81 3.48
CA TYR A 9 -5.44 -10.61 4.46
C TYR A 9 -6.30 -11.79 4.95
N LEU A 10 -7.60 -11.57 5.19
CA LEU A 10 -8.55 -12.62 5.57
C LEU A 10 -8.90 -13.56 4.40
N PHE A 11 -9.07 -13.00 3.20
CA PHE A 11 -9.47 -13.69 1.99
C PHE A 11 -8.47 -13.39 0.87
N SER A 12 -7.32 -14.08 0.90
CA SER A 12 -6.22 -13.87 -0.05
C SER A 12 -6.66 -13.98 -1.52
N ASP A 13 -7.57 -14.90 -1.79
CA ASP A 13 -8.05 -15.25 -3.13
C ASP A 13 -9.16 -14.33 -3.62
N ALA A 14 -9.76 -13.52 -2.74
CA ALA A 14 -10.85 -12.61 -3.10
C ALA A 14 -10.34 -11.51 -4.05
N GLN A 15 -11.12 -11.24 -5.09
CA GLN A 15 -10.84 -10.21 -6.08
C GLN A 15 -11.59 -8.92 -5.74
N GLY A 16 -10.85 -7.81 -5.71
CA GLY A 16 -11.44 -6.48 -5.61
C GLY A 16 -12.30 -6.17 -6.83
N ASP A 17 -13.37 -5.42 -6.62
CA ASP A 17 -14.38 -4.99 -7.59
C ASP A 17 -15.29 -6.09 -8.17
N SER A 18 -14.96 -7.38 -8.02
CA SER A 18 -15.84 -8.51 -8.37
C SER A 18 -16.45 -9.19 -7.15
N ASP A 19 -15.61 -9.61 -6.21
CA ASP A 19 -16.02 -10.40 -5.04
C ASP A 19 -16.40 -9.51 -3.88
N PHE A 20 -15.74 -8.35 -3.76
CA PHE A 20 -16.12 -7.29 -2.85
C PHE A 20 -15.75 -5.94 -3.47
N LYS A 21 -16.55 -4.90 -3.17
CA LYS A 21 -16.28 -3.54 -3.62
C LYS A 21 -16.21 -2.61 -2.44
N ILE A 22 -15.13 -1.85 -2.37
CA ILE A 22 -14.96 -0.79 -1.39
C ILE A 22 -15.22 0.52 -2.09
N VAL A 23 -16.06 1.35 -1.48
CA VAL A 23 -16.38 2.69 -1.97
C VAL A 23 -16.05 3.67 -0.87
N ASP A 24 -15.48 4.80 -1.25
CA ASP A 24 -15.33 5.96 -0.41
C ASP A 24 -16.15 7.09 -1.04
N ASP A 25 -17.27 7.44 -0.41
CA ASP A 25 -18.12 8.56 -0.84
C ASP A 25 -17.54 9.92 -0.37
N GLY A 26 -16.44 9.92 0.39
CA GLY A 26 -15.83 11.11 0.97
C GLY A 26 -16.71 11.79 2.03
N PRO A 27 -16.44 13.07 2.34
CA PRO A 27 -17.22 13.81 3.33
C PRO A 27 -18.66 13.98 2.85
N THR A 28 -19.59 13.29 3.53
CA THR A 28 -21.03 13.38 3.26
C THR A 28 -21.69 14.33 4.25
N PRO A 29 -22.53 15.28 3.80
CA PRO A 29 -23.31 16.11 4.71
C PRO A 29 -24.32 15.23 5.46
N VAL A 30 -24.23 15.22 6.80
CA VAL A 30 -25.20 14.54 7.65
C VAL A 30 -26.10 15.61 8.28
N LEU A 31 -27.41 15.44 8.09
CA LEU A 31 -28.41 16.38 8.59
C LEU A 31 -28.46 16.33 10.13
N ARG A 32 -28.32 17.50 10.75
CA ARG A 32 -28.59 17.71 12.18
C ARG A 32 -30.11 17.52 12.43
N PRO A 33 -30.53 16.93 13.58
CA PRO A 33 -31.96 16.78 13.90
C PRO A 33 -32.71 18.12 13.78
N GLY A 34 -33.76 18.17 12.95
CA GLY A 34 -34.57 19.37 12.67
C GLY A 34 -34.48 19.92 11.24
N ALA A 35 -33.54 19.46 10.42
CA ALA A 35 -33.38 19.90 9.02
C ALA A 35 -34.30 19.17 8.00
N GLU A 36 -35.23 18.34 8.47
CA GLU A 36 -36.09 17.49 7.64
C GLU A 36 -37.18 18.27 6.88
N GLU A 37 -37.58 19.45 7.37
CA GLU A 37 -38.59 20.30 6.73
C GLU A 37 -38.12 20.96 5.42
N LYS A 38 -36.80 21.02 5.17
CA LYS A 38 -36.21 21.86 4.12
C LYS A 38 -35.73 21.11 2.86
N GLY A 39 -35.99 19.81 2.78
CA GLY A 39 -35.87 19.08 1.51
C GLY A 39 -35.00 17.84 1.59
N ARG A 40 -35.66 16.68 1.58
CA ARG A 40 -35.07 15.44 1.06
C ARG A 40 -35.68 15.19 -0.30
N VAL A 41 -34.86 15.10 -1.35
CA VAL A 41 -35.33 14.54 -2.62
C VAL A 41 -35.09 13.04 -2.57
N ARG A 42 -36.17 12.27 -2.67
CA ARG A 42 -36.12 10.80 -2.80
C ARG A 42 -35.66 10.49 -4.21
N TYR A 43 -34.43 10.01 -4.36
CA TYR A 43 -33.99 9.46 -5.65
C TYR A 43 -34.39 7.99 -5.70
N GLU A 44 -35.29 7.67 -6.64
CA GLU A 44 -35.59 6.30 -7.01
C GLU A 44 -34.49 5.84 -7.97
N ILE A 45 -33.57 4.98 -7.52
CA ILE A 45 -32.62 4.33 -8.43
C ILE A 45 -33.36 3.12 -9.02
N LYS A 46 -34.17 3.37 -10.05
CA LYS A 46 -34.71 2.35 -10.96
C LYS A 46 -34.26 2.69 -12.38
N PRO A 47 -33.93 1.70 -13.23
CA PRO A 47 -34.07 1.89 -14.68
C PRO A 47 -35.57 1.89 -15.00
N PRO A 48 -36.18 3.01 -15.47
CA PRO A 48 -37.63 3.09 -15.58
C PRO A 48 -38.14 2.92 -17.01
N GLU A 49 -39.32 2.32 -17.15
CA GLU A 49 -40.39 2.68 -18.10
C GLU A 49 -41.70 1.98 -17.68
N ALA A 50 -42.90 2.40 -18.06
CA ALA A 50 -43.45 3.76 -18.04
C ALA A 50 -44.91 3.65 -17.54
N GLU A 51 -45.17 2.91 -16.44
CA GLU A 51 -46.50 2.86 -15.78
C GLU A 51 -46.56 2.09 -14.42
N GLU A 52 -45.45 1.64 -13.82
CA GLU A 52 -45.47 0.69 -12.69
C GLU A 52 -45.41 1.31 -11.27
N ALA A 53 -46.19 0.71 -10.35
CA ALA A 53 -46.18 0.96 -8.90
C ALA A 53 -44.88 0.47 -8.21
N PRO A 54 -44.49 1.03 -7.04
CA PRO A 54 -43.22 0.71 -6.38
C PRO A 54 -43.09 -0.79 -6.02
N VAL A 55 -41.93 -1.38 -6.30
CA VAL A 55 -41.62 -2.82 -6.14
C VAL A 55 -40.66 -3.00 -4.96
N GLU A 56 -40.91 -4.00 -4.10
CA GLU A 56 -40.06 -4.36 -2.97
C GLU A 56 -38.70 -4.92 -3.48
N GLY A 57 -37.57 -4.33 -3.06
CA GLY A 57 -36.22 -4.60 -3.59
C GLY A 57 -35.54 -3.41 -4.30
N VAL A 58 -36.26 -2.31 -4.49
CA VAL A 58 -35.74 -1.06 -5.05
C VAL A 58 -34.90 -0.33 -4.00
N HIS A 59 -33.63 -0.05 -4.33
CA HIS A 59 -32.72 0.69 -3.47
C HIS A 59 -33.00 2.19 -3.60
N PHE A 60 -33.47 2.81 -2.52
CA PHE A 60 -33.67 4.25 -2.46
C PHE A 60 -32.40 4.91 -1.93
N ARG A 61 -31.84 5.89 -2.66
CA ARG A 61 -30.80 6.77 -2.12
C ARG A 61 -31.45 8.11 -1.79
N TYR A 62 -31.36 8.52 -0.53
CA TYR A 62 -31.62 9.91 -0.17
C TYR A 62 -30.38 10.71 -0.55
N GLY A 63 -30.52 11.58 -1.54
CA GLY A 63 -29.50 12.53 -1.92
C GLY A 63 -29.89 13.90 -1.39
N ILE A 64 -28.91 14.64 -0.88
CA ILE A 64 -29.10 16.04 -0.54
C ILE A 64 -28.84 16.83 -1.82
N ASP A 65 -29.85 17.57 -2.29
CA ASP A 65 -29.64 18.50 -3.39
C ASP A 65 -28.91 19.72 -2.83
N TYR A 66 -27.62 19.84 -3.16
CA TYR A 66 -26.76 20.92 -2.69
C TYR A 66 -27.26 22.30 -3.15
N ASN A 67 -28.11 22.38 -4.19
CA ASN A 67 -28.74 23.63 -4.62
C ASN A 67 -29.87 24.09 -3.69
N LEU A 68 -30.34 23.23 -2.79
CA LEU A 68 -31.33 23.57 -1.76
C LEU A 68 -30.68 24.05 -0.46
N LEU A 69 -29.35 24.04 -0.36
CA LEU A 69 -28.64 24.55 0.81
C LEU A 69 -28.73 26.08 0.84
N THR A 70 -29.03 26.65 2.01
CA THR A 70 -29.16 28.10 2.18
C THR A 70 -27.86 28.69 2.72
N GLU A 71 -27.39 29.78 2.10
CA GLU A 71 -26.22 30.52 2.56
C GLU A 71 -26.46 31.05 3.99
N GLY A 72 -25.61 30.67 4.95
CA GLY A 72 -25.69 31.10 6.34
C GLY A 72 -26.24 30.07 7.34
N GLU A 73 -26.55 28.84 6.93
CA GLU A 73 -26.88 27.72 7.84
C GLU A 73 -25.70 26.74 7.99
N ASP A 74 -25.47 26.25 9.22
CA ASP A 74 -24.39 25.32 9.55
C ASP A 74 -24.80 23.87 9.23
N TYR A 75 -24.03 23.21 8.36
CA TYR A 75 -24.17 21.78 8.04
C TYR A 75 -22.97 21.00 8.57
N ASP A 76 -23.21 19.85 9.18
CA ASP A 76 -22.14 18.97 9.66
C ASP A 76 -21.71 18.01 8.52
N LEU A 77 -20.51 18.21 7.98
CA LEU A 77 -19.89 17.27 7.04
C LEU A 77 -19.28 16.13 7.83
N VAL A 78 -19.78 14.91 7.64
CA VAL A 78 -19.27 13.70 8.29
C VAL A 78 -18.58 12.84 7.24
N ASP A 79 -17.28 12.70 7.42
CA ASP A 79 -16.49 11.70 6.71
C ASP A 79 -16.67 10.36 7.42
N LYS A 80 -17.24 9.39 6.71
CA LYS A 80 -17.44 8.02 7.20
C LYS A 80 -16.33 7.07 6.73
N GLY A 81 -15.41 7.56 5.89
CA GLY A 81 -14.35 6.78 5.28
C GLY A 81 -14.85 5.69 4.32
N PRO A 82 -13.91 4.88 3.79
CA PRO A 82 -14.23 3.78 2.91
C PRO A 82 -15.08 2.72 3.61
N TYR A 83 -16.04 2.15 2.89
CA TYR A 83 -16.92 1.06 3.35
C TYR A 83 -17.11 -0.01 2.28
N ILE A 84 -17.53 -1.21 2.69
CA ILE A 84 -17.83 -2.32 1.79
C ILE A 84 -19.22 -2.07 1.16
N ALA A 85 -19.24 -1.65 -0.10
CA ALA A 85 -20.45 -1.38 -0.86
C ALA A 85 -21.06 -2.62 -1.53
N MET A 86 -20.25 -3.65 -1.78
CA MET A 86 -20.68 -4.91 -2.37
C MET A 86 -19.94 -6.07 -1.72
N TRP A 87 -20.66 -7.17 -1.47
CA TRP A 87 -20.10 -8.40 -0.93
C TRP A 87 -20.73 -9.61 -1.64
N ASN A 88 -19.96 -10.26 -2.50
CA ASN A 88 -20.36 -11.39 -3.33
C ASN A 88 -19.63 -12.70 -2.96
N LEU A 89 -18.86 -12.70 -1.87
CA LEU A 89 -18.22 -13.92 -1.35
C LEU A 89 -19.25 -14.81 -0.65
N GLU A 90 -19.08 -16.13 -0.75
CA GLU A 90 -19.91 -17.10 -0.02
C GLU A 90 -19.68 -17.04 1.51
N ALA A 91 -18.54 -16.48 1.94
CA ALA A 91 -18.24 -16.24 3.34
C ALA A 91 -19.08 -15.10 3.91
N PRO A 92 -19.43 -15.12 5.21
CA PRO A 92 -20.09 -13.99 5.86
C PRO A 92 -19.19 -12.74 5.81
N GLN A 93 -19.83 -11.57 5.74
CA GLN A 93 -19.11 -10.30 5.82
C GLN A 93 -18.43 -10.19 7.20
N PRO A 94 -17.10 -9.93 7.24
CA PRO A 94 -16.38 -9.84 8.50
C PRO A 94 -16.85 -8.64 9.32
N THR A 95 -16.83 -8.82 10.64
CA THR A 95 -17.14 -7.76 11.61
C THR A 95 -16.00 -6.75 11.72
N GLU A 96 -16.28 -5.57 12.27
CA GLU A 96 -15.27 -4.52 12.41
C GLU A 96 -14.10 -4.94 13.32
N ALA A 97 -14.35 -5.77 14.33
CA ALA A 97 -13.31 -6.34 15.17
C ALA A 97 -12.40 -7.31 14.40
N GLU A 98 -12.96 -8.16 13.54
CA GLU A 98 -12.18 -9.08 12.70
C GLU A 98 -11.36 -8.33 11.65
N LEU A 99 -11.91 -7.24 11.09
CA LEU A 99 -11.19 -6.37 10.16
C LEU A 99 -10.03 -5.64 10.84
N GLU A 100 -10.23 -5.17 12.07
CA GLU A 100 -9.18 -4.49 12.83
C GLU A 100 -8.06 -5.47 13.25
N GLU A 101 -8.41 -6.69 13.69
CA GLU A 101 -7.44 -7.74 13.97
C GLU A 101 -6.65 -8.13 12.72
N ALA A 102 -7.33 -8.33 11.58
CA ALA A 102 -6.70 -8.61 10.31
C ALA A 102 -5.77 -7.49 9.85
N TRP A 103 -6.15 -6.23 10.06
CA TRP A 103 -5.33 -5.07 9.75
C TRP A 103 -4.08 -4.98 10.63
N GLN A 104 -4.19 -5.30 11.92
CA GLN A 104 -3.04 -5.38 12.81
C GLN A 104 -2.09 -6.51 12.40
N ALA A 105 -2.62 -7.69 12.13
CA ALA A 105 -1.84 -8.84 11.68
C ALA A 105 -1.15 -8.58 10.32
N TYR A 106 -1.82 -7.90 9.39
CA TYR A 106 -1.22 -7.44 8.14
C TYR A 106 -0.05 -6.47 8.39
N GLN A 107 -0.22 -5.49 9.27
CA GLN A 107 0.85 -4.55 9.60
C GLN A 107 2.05 -5.22 10.27
N GLU A 108 1.80 -6.16 11.19
CA GLU A 108 2.88 -6.95 11.81
C GLU A 108 3.61 -7.82 10.79
N ALA A 109 2.88 -8.43 9.86
CA ALA A 109 3.47 -9.22 8.78
C ALA A 109 4.32 -8.35 7.84
N GLU A 110 3.83 -7.16 7.45
CA GLU A 110 4.57 -6.25 6.57
C GLU A 110 5.77 -5.64 7.29
N ALA A 111 5.67 -5.33 8.59
CA ALA A 111 6.78 -4.84 9.41
C ALA A 111 7.88 -5.89 9.62
N ASN A 112 7.52 -7.18 9.65
CA ASN A 112 8.46 -8.29 9.78
C ASN A 112 8.95 -8.85 8.44
N LYS A 113 8.59 -8.21 7.33
CA LYS A 113 9.05 -8.63 6.01
C LYS A 113 10.58 -8.49 5.93
N PRO A 114 11.31 -9.52 5.50
CA PRO A 114 12.74 -9.38 5.29
C PRO A 114 12.98 -8.24 4.29
N PRO A 115 14.07 -7.46 4.45
CA PRO A 115 14.41 -6.44 3.48
C PRO A 115 14.47 -7.08 2.09
N ASP A 116 13.95 -6.37 1.09
CA ASP A 116 14.00 -6.82 -0.28
C ASP A 116 15.44 -7.21 -0.63
N PRO A 117 15.64 -8.29 -1.41
CA PRO A 117 16.97 -8.64 -1.87
C PRO A 117 17.60 -7.42 -2.56
N PRO A 118 18.91 -7.18 -2.36
CA PRO A 118 19.58 -6.04 -2.97
C PRO A 118 19.32 -6.07 -4.48
N SER A 119 18.94 -4.91 -5.02
CA SER A 119 18.74 -4.75 -6.45
C SER A 119 20.00 -5.16 -7.21
N GLU A 120 19.85 -5.54 -8.49
CA GLU A 120 20.98 -5.94 -9.32
C GLU A 120 22.12 -4.87 -9.33
N ILE A 121 21.75 -3.59 -9.29
CA ILE A 121 22.70 -2.48 -9.21
C ILE A 121 23.46 -2.48 -7.87
N GLU A 122 22.78 -2.76 -6.77
CA GLU A 122 23.41 -2.83 -5.45
C GLU A 122 24.34 -4.04 -5.34
N GLN A 123 23.93 -5.19 -5.88
CA GLN A 123 24.79 -6.38 -5.98
C GLN A 123 26.04 -6.07 -6.79
N LEU A 124 25.89 -5.48 -7.99
CA LEU A 124 27.02 -5.08 -8.82
C LEU A 124 27.94 -4.06 -8.12
N ARG A 125 27.40 -3.17 -7.30
CA ARG A 125 28.21 -2.24 -6.50
C ARG A 125 29.00 -2.96 -5.41
N MET A 126 28.37 -3.91 -4.72
CA MET A 126 29.05 -4.74 -3.71
C MET A 126 30.15 -5.59 -4.35
N ASP A 127 29.87 -6.22 -5.49
CA ASP A 127 30.83 -7.04 -6.23
C ASP A 127 32.01 -6.20 -6.74
N ASN A 128 31.74 -5.03 -7.33
CA ASN A 128 32.79 -4.11 -7.75
C ASN A 128 33.66 -3.65 -6.56
N ALA A 129 33.06 -3.34 -5.41
CA ALA A 129 33.81 -2.98 -4.22
C ALA A 129 34.69 -4.14 -3.72
N GLY A 130 34.17 -5.38 -3.78
CA GLY A 130 34.93 -6.60 -3.47
C GLY A 130 36.11 -6.80 -4.42
N LEU A 131 35.89 -6.68 -5.74
CA LEU A 131 36.94 -6.80 -6.76
C LEU A 131 38.02 -5.72 -6.62
N LEU A 132 37.65 -4.48 -6.29
CA LEU A 132 38.61 -3.40 -6.05
C LEU A 132 39.49 -3.68 -4.82
N LEU A 133 38.91 -4.25 -3.76
CA LEU A 133 39.66 -4.64 -2.57
C LEU A 133 40.63 -5.79 -2.88
N GLU A 134 40.18 -6.81 -3.61
CA GLU A 134 41.03 -7.91 -4.05
C GLU A 134 42.18 -7.41 -4.93
N LEU A 135 41.90 -6.52 -5.87
CA LEU A 135 42.91 -5.90 -6.73
C LEU A 135 43.96 -5.15 -5.91
N ALA A 136 43.54 -4.35 -4.92
CA ALA A 136 44.46 -3.64 -4.04
C ALA A 136 45.36 -4.59 -3.23
N GLN A 137 44.81 -5.71 -2.76
CA GLN A 137 45.60 -6.73 -2.05
C GLN A 137 46.61 -7.42 -2.97
N VAL A 138 46.22 -7.73 -4.20
CA VAL A 138 47.13 -8.34 -5.18
C VAL A 138 48.26 -7.38 -5.54
N GLN A 139 47.97 -6.10 -5.75
CA GLN A 139 48.98 -5.07 -6.02
C GLN A 139 49.97 -4.94 -4.87
N ALA A 140 49.49 -4.88 -3.62
CA ALA A 140 50.38 -4.82 -2.45
C ALA A 140 51.31 -6.05 -2.34
N ARG A 141 50.82 -7.24 -2.72
CA ARG A 141 51.67 -8.45 -2.75
C ARG A 141 52.71 -8.40 -3.88
N GLN A 142 52.36 -7.83 -5.04
CA GLN A 142 53.31 -7.64 -6.13
C GLN A 142 54.40 -6.63 -5.75
N ASP A 143 54.03 -5.49 -5.18
CA ASP A 143 54.98 -4.47 -4.75
C ASP A 143 55.95 -5.01 -3.70
N GLN A 144 55.46 -5.83 -2.76
CA GLN A 144 56.31 -6.51 -1.79
C GLN A 144 57.27 -7.50 -2.45
N ALA A 145 56.77 -8.32 -3.39
CA ALA A 145 57.61 -9.29 -4.10
C ALA A 145 58.69 -8.59 -4.95
N ASP A 146 58.36 -7.47 -5.58
CA ASP A 146 59.31 -6.66 -6.34
C ASP A 146 60.37 -6.02 -5.44
N ALA A 147 59.98 -5.53 -4.26
CA ALA A 147 60.92 -5.02 -3.27
C ALA A 147 61.86 -6.12 -2.75
N ASP A 148 61.34 -7.30 -2.46
CA ASP A 148 62.13 -8.46 -2.00
C ASP A 148 63.11 -8.91 -3.09
N ASN A 149 62.66 -8.97 -4.35
CA ASN A 149 63.51 -9.30 -5.50
C ASN A 149 64.63 -8.27 -5.69
N ALA A 150 64.33 -6.97 -5.59
CA ALA A 150 65.34 -5.92 -5.67
C ALA A 150 66.36 -6.02 -4.53
N ALA A 151 65.92 -6.31 -3.30
CA ALA A 151 66.81 -6.52 -2.17
C ALA A 151 67.75 -7.72 -2.37
N LEU A 152 67.23 -8.85 -2.90
CA LEU A 152 68.05 -10.01 -3.24
C LEU A 152 69.09 -9.67 -4.31
N LEU A 153 68.70 -8.96 -5.38
CA LEU A 153 69.63 -8.54 -6.44
C LEU A 153 70.76 -7.65 -5.90
N LEU A 154 70.44 -6.72 -4.99
CA LEU A 154 71.45 -5.89 -4.32
C LEU A 154 72.40 -6.72 -3.46
N MET A 155 71.88 -7.66 -2.66
CA MET A 155 72.73 -8.55 -1.87
C MET A 155 73.67 -9.41 -2.73
N LEU A 156 73.19 -9.93 -3.87
CA LEU A 156 74.05 -10.66 -4.81
C LEU A 156 75.12 -9.75 -5.45
N ALA A 157 74.76 -8.52 -5.80
CA ALA A 157 75.69 -7.56 -6.37
C ALA A 157 76.79 -7.13 -5.37
N GLU A 158 76.43 -6.93 -4.09
CA GLU A 158 77.38 -6.57 -3.03
C GLU A 158 78.22 -7.76 -2.55
N GLY A 159 77.65 -8.97 -2.50
CA GLY A 159 78.36 -10.20 -2.12
C GLY A 159 79.27 -10.79 -3.20
N GLY A 160 79.16 -10.32 -4.45
CA GLY A 160 79.93 -10.78 -5.61
C GLY A 160 81.22 -10.00 -5.89
N VAL A 161 81.57 -8.98 -5.09
CA VAL A 161 82.81 -8.21 -5.26
C VAL A 161 83.91 -8.81 -4.38
N VAL A 162 84.74 -9.67 -4.97
CA VAL A 162 86.05 -10.12 -4.44
C VAL A 162 87.14 -9.71 -5.42
#